data_AF-A0A8S3JSM5-F1
#
_entry.id   AF-A0A8S3JSM5-F1
#
_cell.length_a   1.000
_cell.length_b   1.000
_cell.length_c   1.000
_cell.angle_alpha   90.00
_cell.angle_beta   90.00
_cell.angle_gamma   90.00
#
_symmetry.space_group_name_H-M   'P 1'
#
loop_
_entity.id
_entity.type
_entity.pdbx_description
1 polymer ?
#
loop_
_entity_poly.entity_id
_entity_poly.type
_entity_poly.pdbx_seq_one_letter_code
_entity_poly.pdbx_strand_id
1 'polypeptide(L)'
;MKPHRIRMAHNLVLNYGLYRKMEVYRPHKAVADEMTRFHSDEYVKFIQNVGPDNIMEFNKQMQRFNVGEDCPVFEGVYEFCQISAGGSLAGAVK
;
A
#
# COMPACT_ATOMS: atom_id res chain seq x y z
N MET A 1 2.60 -10.14 -8.88
CA MET A 1 3.25 -8.84 -8.60
C MET A 1 4.31 -9.00 -7.49
N LYS A 2 5.56 -8.46 -7.60
CA LYS A 2 6.67 -8.66 -6.62
C LYS A 2 7.24 -7.33 -6.06
N PRO A 3 6.85 -6.86 -4.85
CA PRO A 3 7.26 -5.55 -4.32
C PRO A 3 8.76 -5.35 -4.14
N HIS A 4 9.51 -6.45 -4.03
CA HIS A 4 10.97 -6.46 -3.91
C HIS A 4 11.70 -5.62 -4.97
N ARG A 5 11.12 -5.47 -6.18
CA ARG A 5 11.67 -4.62 -7.24
C ARG A 5 11.92 -3.17 -6.82
N ILE A 6 11.12 -2.63 -5.90
CA ILE A 6 11.28 -1.26 -5.36
C ILE A 6 12.57 -1.17 -4.54
N ARG A 7 12.86 -2.20 -3.72
CA ARG A 7 14.10 -2.30 -2.94
C ARG A 7 15.32 -2.42 -3.85
N MET A 8 15.22 -3.21 -4.93
CA MET A 8 16.29 -3.35 -5.92
C MET A 8 16.59 -2.00 -6.59
N ALA A 9 15.56 -1.29 -7.04
CA ALA A 9 15.71 0.05 -7.61
C ALA A 9 16.36 1.03 -6.62
N HIS A 10 15.91 1.05 -5.37
CA HIS A 10 16.51 1.88 -4.32
C HIS A 10 18.00 1.57 -4.10
N ASN A 11 18.38 0.29 -4.08
CA ASN A 11 19.80 -0.11 -3.96
C ASN A 11 20.65 0.39 -5.13
N LEU A 12 20.12 0.40 -6.36
CA LEU A 12 20.85 0.98 -7.49
C LEU A 12 21.03 2.49 -7.30
N VAL A 13 19.98 3.21 -6.89
CA VAL A 13 20.05 4.65 -6.59
C VAL A 13 21.10 4.98 -5.53
N LEU A 14 21.22 4.15 -4.49
CA LEU A 14 22.25 4.29 -3.45
C LEU A 14 23.67 4.04 -4.02
N ASN A 15 23.87 2.91 -4.70
CA ASN A 15 25.21 2.51 -5.16
C ASN A 15 25.76 3.39 -6.29
N TYR A 16 24.90 3.97 -7.13
CA TYR A 16 25.30 4.98 -8.11
C TYR A 16 25.50 6.38 -7.50
N GLY A 17 25.27 6.56 -6.20
CA GLY A 17 25.40 7.86 -5.54
C GLY A 17 24.35 8.89 -5.95
N LEU A 18 23.28 8.46 -6.63
CA LEU A 18 22.22 9.35 -7.12
C LEU A 18 21.41 9.95 -5.97
N TYR A 19 21.29 9.23 -4.85
CA TYR A 19 20.61 9.72 -3.64
C TYR A 19 21.19 11.04 -3.11
N ARG A 20 22.46 11.36 -3.42
CA ARG A 20 23.11 12.63 -3.02
C ARG A 20 22.64 13.83 -3.85
N LYS A 21 21.97 13.58 -4.98
CA LYS A 21 21.51 14.58 -5.95
C LYS A 21 20.00 14.79 -5.91
N MET A 22 19.32 14.22 -4.92
CA MET A 22 17.88 14.35 -4.73
C MET A 22 17.57 14.41 -3.24
N GLU A 23 16.42 14.97 -2.89
CA GLU A 23 15.93 14.93 -1.53
C GLU A 23 15.21 13.60 -1.29
N VAL A 24 15.67 12.84 -0.29
CA VAL A 24 15.16 11.50 0.02
C VAL A 24 14.28 11.57 1.26
N TYR A 25 13.03 11.15 1.12
CA TYR A 25 12.05 11.16 2.21
C TYR A 25 11.59 9.75 2.53
N ARG A 26 11.29 9.53 3.82
CA ARG A 26 10.52 8.36 4.25
C ARG A 26 9.04 8.76 4.27
N PRO A 27 8.16 8.06 3.53
CA PRO A 27 6.74 8.40 3.52
C PRO A 27 6.11 8.13 4.89
N HIS A 28 5.15 8.97 5.28
CA HIS A 28 4.24 8.64 6.36
C HIS A 28 3.28 7.53 5.89
N LYS A 29 2.71 6.78 6.84
CA LYS A 29 1.65 5.82 6.53
C LYS A 29 0.35 6.58 6.35
N ALA A 30 -0.25 6.52 5.16
CA ALA A 30 -1.54 7.16 4.92
C ALA A 30 -2.60 6.62 5.89
N VAL A 31 -3.37 7.50 6.51
CA VAL A 31 -4.44 7.12 7.43
C VAL A 31 -5.73 6.80 6.67
N ALA A 32 -6.67 6.10 7.32
CA ALA A 32 -7.94 5.74 6.70
C ALA A 32 -8.68 6.96 6.15
N ASP A 33 -8.74 8.06 6.92
CA ASP A 33 -9.37 9.33 6.52
C ASP A 33 -8.80 9.91 5.23
N GLU A 34 -7.50 9.72 4.96
CA GLU A 34 -6.87 10.18 3.71
C GLU A 34 -7.26 9.29 2.54
N MET A 35 -7.33 7.97 2.76
CA MET A 35 -7.74 7.01 1.74
C MET A 35 -9.23 7.13 1.39
N THR A 36 -10.09 7.45 2.38
CA THR A 36 -11.54 7.61 2.18
C THR A 36 -11.93 8.93 1.51
N ARG A 37 -10.98 9.84 1.26
CA ARG A 37 -11.21 11.00 0.38
C ARG A 37 -11.60 10.60 -1.05
N PHE A 38 -11.30 9.37 -1.46
CA PHE A 38 -11.71 8.81 -2.75
C PHE A 38 -12.40 7.45 -2.60
N HIS A 39 -11.83 6.54 -1.80
CA HIS A 39 -12.40 5.22 -1.61
C HIS A 39 -13.59 5.24 -0.64
N SER A 40 -14.48 4.25 -0.71
CA SER A 40 -15.55 4.11 0.28
C SER A 40 -15.00 3.68 1.64
N ASP A 41 -15.63 4.15 2.72
CA ASP A 41 -15.28 3.78 4.09
C ASP A 41 -15.33 2.26 4.32
N GLU A 42 -16.34 1.61 3.74
CA GLU A 42 -16.50 0.16 3.83
C GLU A 42 -15.33 -0.60 3.21
N TYR A 43 -14.79 -0.11 2.08
CA TYR A 43 -13.67 -0.75 1.40
C TYR A 43 -12.37 -0.57 2.20
N VAL A 44 -12.09 0.65 2.67
CA VAL A 44 -10.87 0.90 3.45
C VAL A 44 -10.91 0.12 4.76
N LYS A 45 -12.06 0.07 5.44
CA LYS A 45 -12.25 -0.75 6.64
C LYS A 45 -12.08 -2.23 6.36
N PHE A 46 -12.52 -2.72 5.21
CA PHE A 46 -12.28 -4.11 4.81
C PHE A 46 -10.77 -4.39 4.63
N ILE A 47 -10.06 -3.57 3.84
CA ILE A 47 -8.61 -3.77 3.61
C ILE A 47 -7.81 -3.67 4.91
N GLN A 48 -8.23 -2.82 5.85
CA GLN A 48 -7.59 -2.67 7.15
C GLN A 48 -7.71 -3.93 8.04
N ASN A 49 -8.79 -4.71 7.90
CA ASN A 49 -9.09 -5.83 8.79
C ASN A 49 -8.86 -7.22 8.16
N VAL A 50 -8.80 -7.31 6.82
CA VAL A 50 -8.60 -8.59 6.14
C VAL A 50 -7.15 -9.06 6.27
N GLY A 51 -6.99 -10.33 6.64
CA GLY A 51 -5.71 -11.01 6.79
C GLY A 51 -5.80 -12.46 6.32
N PRO A 52 -4.66 -13.15 6.10
CA PRO A 52 -4.65 -14.55 5.66
C PRO A 52 -5.38 -15.51 6.61
N ASP A 53 -5.45 -15.17 7.89
CA ASP A 53 -6.06 -15.91 8.99
C ASP A 53 -7.59 -15.82 9.02
N ASN A 54 -8.18 -14.73 8.50
CA ASN A 54 -9.62 -14.48 8.57
C ASN A 54 -10.33 -14.44 7.20
N ILE A 55 -9.66 -14.82 6.10
CA ILE A 55 -10.20 -14.75 4.72
C ILE A 55 -11.61 -15.36 4.62
N MET A 56 -11.85 -16.51 5.26
CA MET A 56 -13.13 -17.23 5.18
C MET A 56 -14.30 -16.43 5.75
N GLU A 57 -14.06 -15.57 6.75
CA GLU A 57 -15.06 -14.70 7.36
C GLU A 57 -15.48 -13.57 6.40
N PHE A 58 -14.57 -13.19 5.50
CA PHE A 58 -14.74 -12.08 4.57
C PHE A 58 -15.23 -12.46 3.17
N ASN A 59 -15.62 -13.72 2.92
CA ASN A 59 -15.97 -14.23 1.58
C ASN A 59 -16.94 -13.33 0.76
N LYS A 60 -18.00 -12.81 1.39
CA LYS A 60 -18.95 -11.90 0.70
C LYS A 60 -18.30 -10.56 0.31
N GLN A 61 -17.45 -10.02 1.17
CA GLN A 61 -16.74 -8.76 0.93
C GLN A 61 -15.61 -8.94 -0.09
N MET A 62 -14.92 -10.09 -0.08
CA MET A 62 -13.93 -10.48 -1.09
C MET A 62 -14.53 -10.44 -2.50
N GLN A 63 -15.70 -11.07 -2.70
CA GLN A 63 -16.40 -11.02 -3.98
C GLN A 63 -16.85 -9.59 -4.33
N ARG A 64 -17.42 -8.85 -3.38
CA ARG A 64 -17.91 -7.48 -3.60
C ARG A 64 -16.79 -6.50 -3.97
N PHE A 65 -15.62 -6.63 -3.35
CA PHE A 65 -14.47 -5.73 -3.52
C PHE A 65 -13.43 -6.26 -4.49
N ASN A 66 -13.71 -7.37 -5.18
CA ASN A 66 -12.85 -8.01 -6.17
C ASN A 66 -11.44 -8.32 -5.63
N VAL A 67 -11.38 -8.88 -4.42
CA VAL A 67 -10.14 -9.36 -3.78
C VAL A 67 -10.17 -10.89 -3.82
N GLY A 68 -9.10 -11.51 -4.32
CA GLY A 68 -9.08 -12.93 -4.69
C GLY A 68 -7.92 -13.29 -5.62
N GLU A 69 -8.21 -13.89 -6.78
CA GLU A 69 -7.21 -14.46 -7.68
C GLU A 69 -6.15 -13.45 -8.16
N ASP A 70 -6.59 -12.37 -8.81
CA ASP A 70 -5.68 -11.35 -9.35
C ASP A 70 -5.13 -10.39 -8.28
N CYS A 71 -5.91 -10.21 -7.21
CA CYS A 71 -5.63 -9.29 -6.10
C CYS A 71 -5.70 -10.07 -4.77
N PRO A 72 -4.70 -10.93 -4.47
CA PRO A 72 -4.76 -11.81 -3.30
C PRO A 72 -4.56 -11.05 -2.00
N VAL A 73 -5.18 -11.56 -0.93
CA VAL A 73 -4.86 -11.16 0.44
C VAL A 73 -3.50 -11.73 0.80
N PHE A 74 -2.66 -10.90 1.41
CA PHE A 74 -1.37 -11.30 1.94
C PHE A 74 -1.10 -10.57 3.25
N GLU A 75 -0.14 -11.08 4.03
CA GLU A 75 0.26 -10.47 5.29
C GLU A 75 0.79 -9.04 5.06
N GLY A 76 0.22 -8.07 5.76
CA GLY A 76 0.61 -6.67 5.64
C GLY A 76 0.04 -5.95 4.41
N VAL A 77 -1.04 -6.44 3.79
CA VAL A 77 -1.69 -5.78 2.64
C VAL A 77 -2.07 -4.33 2.92
N TYR A 78 -2.62 -4.04 4.11
CA TYR A 78 -2.97 -2.67 4.49
C TYR A 78 -1.72 -1.79 4.61
N GLU A 79 -0.68 -2.26 5.29
CA GLU A 79 0.57 -1.50 5.43
C GLU A 79 1.23 -1.20 4.07
N PHE A 80 1.18 -2.17 3.14
CA PHE A 80 1.65 -1.96 1.78
C PHE A 80 0.90 -0.81 1.09
N CYS A 81 -0.44 -0.79 1.20
CA CYS A 81 -1.27 0.30 0.67
C CYS A 81 -0.97 1.65 1.34
N GLN A 82 -0.78 1.67 2.66
CA GLN A 82 -0.48 2.89 3.42
C GLN A 82 0.80 3.57 2.96
N ILE A 83 1.87 2.80 2.74
CA ILE A 83 3.17 3.33 2.32
C ILE A 83 3.11 3.82 0.86
N SER A 84 2.43 3.08 -0.01
CA SER A 84 2.26 3.44 -1.42
C SER A 84 1.46 4.75 -1.57
N ALA A 85 0.32 4.85 -0.88
CA ALA A 85 -0.53 6.04 -0.89
C ALA A 85 0.15 7.23 -0.20
N GLY A 86 0.73 7.02 0.98
CA GLY A 86 1.36 8.09 1.77
C GLY A 86 2.56 8.72 1.05
N GLY A 87 3.33 7.95 0.29
CA GLY A 87 4.39 8.50 -0.58
C GLY A 87 3.85 9.40 -1.69
N SER A 88 2.72 9.01 -2.30
CA SER A 88 2.10 9.79 -3.37
C SER A 88 1.46 11.08 -2.83
N LEU A 89 0.73 11.00 -1.71
CA LEU A 89 0.12 12.15 -1.05
C LEU A 89 1.17 13.15 -0.56
N ALA A 90 2.24 12.68 0.09
CA ALA A 90 3.33 13.53 0.54
C ALA A 90 4.03 14.23 -0.64
N GLY A 91 4.19 13.54 -1.78
CA GLY A 91 4.75 14.12 -3.00
C GLY A 91 3.85 15.17 -3.64
N ALA A 92 2.52 15.05 -3.53
CA ALA A 92 1.57 16.01 -4.11
C ALA A 92 1.40 17.29 -3.28
N VAL A 93 1.62 17.21 -1.97
CA VAL A 93 1.58 18.37 -1.06
C VAL A 93 2.84 19.26 -1.21
N LYS A 94 3.93 18.68 -1.70
CA LYS A 94 5.22 19.33 -1.83
C LYS A 94 5.35 20.14 -3.12
#